data_AF-A0A315XMS7-F1
#
_entry.id   AF-A0A315XMS7-F1
#
_cell.length_a   1.000
_cell.length_b   1.000
_cell.length_c   1.000
_cell.angle_alpha   90.00
_cell.angle_beta   90.00
_cell.angle_gamma   90.00
#
_symmetry.space_group_name_H-M   'P 1'
#
loop_
_entity.id
_entity.type
_entity.pdbx_description
1 polymer ?
#
loop_
_entity_poly.entity_id
_entity_poly.type
_entity_poly.pdbx_seq_one_letter_code
_entity_poly.pdbx_strand_id
1 'polypeptide(L)'
;MTFSNIPDELHYEKEAGKVRFTFNGLSTSWMSLDDPFIKRIDEDNLNSEFLGQHITKEIEIKNTLDEAFSHLASEKYPRAIDDFDEVLYYDPDYAEALMGKSHALYCQRHFVKSLRYYKRAIKADESLEDWDYYKLLLEKSHEERDSFPKLKLNIYAGDELFAKGEFEKAVESYDRALANPSKFKDKILSKLLNKKASALVQLERYGDALKCFEKSGNDFSYFGQGYCEYKLDLPVNDRFRGYLDIDKKFQLQQAIILNELGFRDESKEICDYLSENHFKRDELYFALKELEDFFN
;
A
#
# COMPACT_ATOMS: atom_id res chain seq x y z
N MET A 1 27.62 9.89 -16.98
CA MET A 1 27.25 8.97 -15.88
C MET A 1 28.06 7.70 -15.98
N THR A 2 29.00 7.53 -15.05
CA THR A 2 29.61 6.24 -14.69
C THR A 2 28.75 5.65 -13.58
N PHE A 3 28.24 4.42 -13.75
CA PHE A 3 27.50 3.74 -12.70
C PHE A 3 28.54 3.08 -11.78
N SER A 4 28.80 3.68 -10.62
CA SER A 4 29.92 3.31 -9.77
C SER A 4 29.65 2.13 -8.84
N ASN A 5 28.38 1.74 -8.67
CA ASN A 5 27.94 0.82 -7.61
C ASN A 5 26.98 -0.29 -8.10
N ILE A 6 27.16 -0.77 -9.33
CA ILE A 6 26.36 -1.88 -9.87
C ILE A 6 27.04 -3.22 -9.50
N PRO A 7 26.31 -4.25 -9.03
CA PRO A 7 26.90 -5.56 -8.77
C PRO A 7 27.44 -6.21 -10.05
N ASP A 8 28.47 -7.04 -9.92
CA ASP A 8 29.18 -7.65 -11.05
C ASP A 8 28.27 -8.47 -11.98
N GLU A 9 27.17 -9.03 -11.44
CA GLU A 9 26.19 -9.81 -12.20
C GLU A 9 25.11 -8.95 -12.92
N LEU A 10 25.01 -7.64 -12.62
CA LEU A 10 24.09 -6.74 -13.32
C LEU A 10 24.78 -6.10 -14.53
N HIS A 11 24.36 -6.52 -15.72
CA HIS A 11 24.85 -5.99 -16.98
C HIS A 11 23.98 -4.81 -17.45
N TYR A 12 24.58 -3.86 -18.17
CA TYR A 12 23.82 -2.79 -18.80
C TYR A 12 24.32 -2.46 -20.21
N GLU A 13 23.38 -2.07 -21.06
CA GLU A 13 23.61 -1.62 -22.43
C GLU A 13 23.20 -0.16 -22.57
N LYS A 14 23.90 0.62 -23.42
CA LYS A 14 23.57 2.02 -23.71
C LYS A 14 23.40 2.21 -25.21
N GLU A 15 22.28 2.81 -25.59
CA GLU A 15 21.98 3.13 -26.99
C GLU A 15 21.17 4.43 -27.06
N ALA A 16 21.61 5.38 -27.89
CA ALA A 16 20.86 6.61 -28.20
C ALA A 16 20.34 7.41 -26.98
N GLY A 17 21.15 7.52 -25.92
CA GLY A 17 20.75 8.24 -24.69
C GLY A 17 19.79 7.46 -23.79
N LYS A 18 19.59 6.17 -24.07
CA LYS A 18 18.86 5.23 -23.23
C LYS A 18 19.79 4.19 -22.63
N VAL A 19 19.32 3.54 -21.58
CA VAL A 19 19.99 2.42 -20.92
C VAL A 19 19.03 1.24 -20.80
N ARG A 20 19.58 0.03 -20.75
CA ARG A 20 18.86 -1.20 -20.47
C ARG A 20 19.68 -2.02 -19.48
N PHE A 21 19.04 -2.57 -18.46
CA PHE A 21 19.69 -3.43 -17.46
C PHE A 21 19.28 -4.88 -17.68
N THR A 22 20.21 -5.81 -17.43
CA THR A 22 19.98 -7.25 -17.49
C THR A 22 20.58 -7.93 -16.27
N PHE A 23 19.75 -8.66 -15.53
CA PHE A 23 20.14 -9.43 -14.35
C PHE A 23 19.45 -10.80 -14.40
N ASN A 24 20.19 -11.89 -14.22
CA ASN A 24 19.66 -13.26 -14.23
C ASN A 24 18.74 -13.60 -15.44
N GLY A 25 19.03 -13.02 -16.61
CA GLY A 25 18.26 -13.23 -17.84
C GLY A 25 16.99 -12.39 -17.98
N LEU A 26 16.61 -11.62 -16.96
CA LEU A 26 15.57 -10.60 -17.03
C LEU A 26 16.19 -9.29 -17.46
N SER A 27 15.49 -8.55 -18.31
CA SER A 27 15.92 -7.22 -18.73
C SER A 27 14.81 -6.21 -18.61
N THR A 28 15.20 -4.95 -18.38
CA THR A 28 14.29 -3.82 -18.53
C THR A 28 14.00 -3.56 -20.02
N SER A 29 12.95 -2.79 -20.29
CA SER A 29 12.84 -2.00 -21.53
C SER A 29 13.97 -0.96 -21.61
N TRP A 30 14.17 -0.38 -22.80
CA TRP A 30 15.06 0.77 -22.97
C TRP A 30 14.49 2.01 -22.28
N MET A 31 15.23 2.53 -21.30
CA MET A 31 14.80 3.57 -20.38
C MET A 31 15.69 4.81 -20.46
N SER A 32 15.17 5.96 -20.04
CA SER A 32 15.93 7.22 -19.98
C SER A 32 17.09 7.11 -18.99
N LEU A 33 18.16 7.89 -19.20
CA LEU A 33 19.25 7.99 -18.22
C LEU A 33 18.85 8.70 -16.91
N ASP A 34 17.72 9.40 -16.92
CA ASP A 34 17.17 10.08 -15.74
C ASP A 34 16.07 9.26 -15.02
N ASP A 35 15.85 8.01 -15.45
CA ASP A 35 14.79 7.16 -14.90
C ASP A 35 15.02 6.90 -13.39
N PRO A 36 13.98 7.04 -12.54
CA PRO A 36 14.10 6.80 -11.11
C PRO A 36 14.64 5.42 -10.75
N PHE A 37 14.43 4.40 -11.60
CA PHE A 37 15.04 3.07 -11.42
C PHE A 37 16.56 3.14 -11.27
N ILE A 38 17.24 4.00 -12.03
CA ILE A 38 18.71 4.14 -11.99
C ILE A 38 19.15 4.62 -10.61
N LYS A 39 18.42 5.58 -10.03
CA LYS A 39 18.72 6.06 -8.67
C LYS A 39 18.52 4.95 -7.64
N ARG A 40 17.44 4.17 -7.76
CA ARG A 40 17.12 3.08 -6.82
C ARG A 40 18.19 1.98 -6.81
N ILE A 41 18.77 1.64 -7.96
CA ILE A 41 19.86 0.64 -8.03
C ILE A 41 21.25 1.19 -7.64
N ASP A 42 21.39 2.52 -7.55
CA ASP A 42 22.67 3.21 -7.26
C ASP A 42 22.78 3.65 -5.78
N GLU A 43 21.74 3.44 -4.97
CA GLU A 43 21.73 3.73 -3.53
C GLU A 43 22.50 2.67 -2.71
N ASP A 44 23.70 3.05 -2.26
CA ASP A 44 24.74 2.31 -1.51
C ASP A 44 24.35 1.06 -0.67
N ASN A 45 25.17 0.00 -0.83
CA ASN A 45 25.47 -1.11 0.11
C ASN A 45 24.32 -2.02 0.57
N LEU A 46 23.73 -2.75 -0.37
CA LEU A 46 23.06 -4.01 -0.07
C LEU A 46 24.08 -5.16 -0.19
N ASN A 47 23.99 -6.19 0.64
CA ASN A 47 24.81 -7.40 0.45
C ASN A 47 24.46 -8.04 -0.92
N SER A 48 25.39 -8.78 -1.53
CA SER A 48 25.26 -9.25 -2.93
C SER A 48 24.00 -10.07 -3.21
N GLU A 49 23.49 -10.79 -2.21
CA GLU A 49 22.28 -11.63 -2.31
C GLU A 49 21.00 -10.78 -2.26
N PHE A 50 20.89 -9.85 -1.30
CA PHE A 50 19.77 -8.92 -1.21
C PHE A 50 19.72 -7.97 -2.41
N LEU A 51 20.89 -7.56 -2.91
CA LEU A 51 21.02 -6.73 -4.10
C LEU A 51 20.52 -7.46 -5.36
N GLY A 52 20.76 -8.77 -5.48
CA GLY A 52 20.29 -9.56 -6.62
C GLY A 52 18.77 -9.75 -6.66
N GLN A 53 18.16 -10.10 -5.53
CA GLN A 53 16.69 -10.19 -5.44
C GLN A 53 16.03 -8.83 -5.63
N HIS A 54 16.59 -7.78 -5.04
CA HIS A 54 16.11 -6.41 -5.21
C HIS A 54 16.16 -5.96 -6.67
N ILE A 55 17.30 -6.13 -7.37
CA ILE A 55 17.45 -5.78 -8.78
C ILE A 55 16.48 -6.57 -9.65
N THR A 56 16.36 -7.89 -9.41
CA THR A 56 15.39 -8.73 -10.12
C THR A 56 13.99 -8.14 -9.99
N LYS A 57 13.60 -7.77 -8.76
CA LYS A 57 12.26 -7.28 -8.50
C LYS A 57 12.02 -5.88 -9.06
N GLU A 58 12.99 -4.99 -8.98
CA GLU A 58 12.92 -3.67 -9.61
C GLU A 58 12.76 -3.78 -11.13
N ILE A 59 13.41 -4.74 -11.79
CA ILE A 59 13.23 -5.01 -13.23
C ILE A 59 11.80 -5.47 -13.51
N GLU A 60 11.26 -6.40 -12.70
CA GLU A 60 9.87 -6.85 -12.82
C GLU A 60 8.89 -5.69 -12.64
N ILE A 61 9.02 -4.90 -11.58
CA ILE A 61 8.17 -3.73 -11.31
C ILE A 61 8.20 -2.76 -12.49
N LYS A 62 9.37 -2.53 -13.08
CA LYS A 62 9.51 -1.67 -14.26
C LYS A 62 8.78 -2.24 -15.47
N ASN A 63 8.92 -3.53 -15.73
CA ASN A 63 8.24 -4.19 -16.85
C ASN A 63 6.71 -4.16 -16.66
N THR A 64 6.22 -4.44 -15.45
CA THR A 64 4.79 -4.34 -15.12
C THR A 64 4.28 -2.90 -15.29
N LEU A 65 5.08 -1.89 -14.94
CA LEU A 65 4.73 -0.49 -15.16
C LEU A 65 4.59 -0.16 -16.66
N ASP A 66 5.52 -0.63 -17.49
CA ASP A 66 5.47 -0.44 -18.94
C ASP A 66 4.22 -1.13 -19.55
N GLU A 67 3.89 -2.32 -19.07
CA GLU A 67 2.66 -3.04 -19.44
C GLU A 67 1.40 -2.27 -19.03
N ALA A 68 1.37 -1.71 -17.81
CA ALA A 68 0.27 -0.90 -17.31
C ALA A 68 0.01 0.32 -18.22
N PHE A 69 1.07 1.02 -18.65
CA PHE A 69 0.96 2.14 -19.58
C PHE A 69 0.52 1.69 -20.99
N SER A 70 0.96 0.52 -21.46
CA SER A 70 0.50 -0.06 -22.71
C SER A 70 -1.00 -0.39 -22.68
N HIS A 71 -1.48 -0.97 -21.59
CA HIS A 71 -2.90 -1.23 -21.35
C HIS A 71 -3.71 0.06 -21.25
N LEU A 72 -3.18 1.09 -20.60
CA LEU A 72 -3.80 2.42 -20.50
C LEU A 72 -3.96 3.06 -21.89
N ALA A 73 -2.89 3.05 -22.70
CA ALA A 73 -2.90 3.57 -24.07
C ALA A 73 -3.85 2.79 -24.99
N SER A 74 -4.05 1.50 -24.71
CA SER A 74 -4.99 0.63 -25.43
C SER A 74 -6.44 0.70 -24.89
N GLU A 75 -6.74 1.66 -24.01
CA GLU A 75 -8.05 1.84 -23.34
C GLU A 75 -8.54 0.63 -22.52
N LYS A 76 -7.64 -0.30 -22.17
CA LYS A 76 -7.92 -1.46 -21.31
C LYS A 76 -7.82 -1.06 -19.84
N TYR A 77 -8.60 -0.07 -19.43
CA TYR A 77 -8.49 0.56 -18.11
C TYR A 77 -8.55 -0.40 -16.92
N PRO A 78 -9.41 -1.45 -16.89
CA PRO A 78 -9.42 -2.39 -15.77
C PRO A 78 -8.08 -3.12 -15.61
N ARG A 79 -7.48 -3.57 -16.71
CA ARG A 79 -6.17 -4.25 -16.68
C ARG A 79 -5.06 -3.31 -16.26
N ALA A 80 -5.03 -2.10 -16.82
CA ALA A 80 -4.06 -1.09 -16.41
C ALA A 80 -4.14 -0.80 -14.89
N ILE A 81 -5.35 -0.73 -14.32
CA ILE A 81 -5.54 -0.56 -12.88
C ILE A 81 -4.97 -1.73 -12.09
N ASP A 82 -5.18 -2.97 -12.55
CA ASP A 82 -4.65 -4.17 -11.89
C ASP A 82 -3.11 -4.17 -11.94
N ASP A 83 -2.50 -3.85 -13.08
CA ASP A 83 -1.03 -3.78 -13.22
C ASP A 83 -0.44 -2.64 -12.35
N PHE A 84 -1.09 -1.47 -12.31
CA PHE A 84 -0.68 -0.40 -11.39
C PHE A 84 -0.84 -0.81 -9.93
N ASP A 85 -1.87 -1.59 -9.59
CA ASP A 85 -2.04 -2.12 -8.23
C ASP A 85 -0.92 -3.10 -7.85
N GLU A 86 -0.42 -3.88 -8.81
CA GLU A 86 0.76 -4.74 -8.60
C GLU A 86 2.03 -3.91 -8.33
N VAL A 87 2.29 -2.86 -9.13
CA VAL A 87 3.42 -1.94 -8.87
C VAL A 87 3.31 -1.31 -7.48
N LEU A 88 2.11 -0.83 -7.13
CA LEU A 88 1.83 -0.17 -5.86
C LEU A 88 1.81 -1.12 -4.65
N TYR A 89 1.69 -2.43 -4.87
CA TYR A 89 1.85 -3.44 -3.83
C TYR A 89 3.32 -3.50 -3.36
N TYR A 90 4.26 -3.36 -4.30
CA TYR A 90 5.68 -3.37 -3.98
C TYR A 90 6.20 -2.01 -3.49
N ASP A 91 5.81 -0.93 -4.17
CA ASP A 91 6.09 0.44 -3.72
C ASP A 91 4.81 1.27 -3.68
N PRO A 92 4.17 1.40 -2.50
CA PRO A 92 2.93 2.15 -2.33
C PRO A 92 3.00 3.61 -2.76
N ASP A 93 4.21 4.18 -2.80
CA ASP A 93 4.45 5.59 -3.12
C ASP A 93 5.11 5.77 -4.49
N TYR A 94 5.07 4.76 -5.37
CA TYR A 94 5.56 4.86 -6.75
C TYR A 94 4.74 5.90 -7.53
N ALA A 95 5.31 7.10 -7.71
CA ALA A 95 4.59 8.28 -8.15
C ALA A 95 3.97 8.13 -9.55
N GLU A 96 4.70 7.54 -10.51
CA GLU A 96 4.20 7.31 -11.87
C GLU A 96 3.06 6.29 -11.90
N ALA A 97 3.11 5.24 -11.08
CA ALA A 97 2.02 4.25 -10.98
C ALA A 97 0.78 4.86 -10.33
N LEU A 98 0.94 5.69 -9.29
CA LEU A 98 -0.15 6.46 -8.68
C LEU A 98 -0.82 7.39 -9.71
N MET A 99 -0.02 8.08 -10.53
CA MET A 99 -0.50 8.97 -11.58
C MET A 99 -1.23 8.19 -12.68
N GLY A 100 -0.62 7.13 -13.21
CA GLY A 100 -1.20 6.27 -14.23
C GLY A 100 -2.52 5.65 -13.78
N LYS A 101 -2.59 5.18 -12.54
CA LYS A 101 -3.82 4.67 -11.93
C LYS A 101 -4.89 5.76 -11.80
N SER A 102 -4.50 6.98 -11.43
CA SER A 102 -5.42 8.12 -11.38
C SER A 102 -6.04 8.40 -12.76
N HIS A 103 -5.23 8.38 -13.83
CA HIS A 103 -5.70 8.53 -15.20
C HIS A 103 -6.65 7.41 -15.63
N ALA A 104 -6.29 6.14 -15.36
CA ALA A 104 -7.16 5.00 -15.68
C ALA A 104 -8.53 5.09 -14.98
N LEU A 105 -8.55 5.50 -13.70
CA LEU A 105 -9.78 5.71 -12.93
C LEU A 105 -10.59 6.90 -13.46
N TYR A 106 -9.93 7.97 -13.90
CA TYR A 106 -10.58 9.11 -14.54
C TYR A 106 -11.33 8.67 -15.81
N CYS A 107 -10.68 7.89 -16.67
CA CYS A 107 -11.30 7.36 -17.89
C CYS A 107 -12.51 6.46 -17.60
N GLN A 108 -12.50 5.73 -16.47
CA GLN A 108 -13.66 4.96 -15.98
C GLN A 108 -14.72 5.79 -15.25
N ARG A 109 -14.57 7.13 -15.16
CA ARG A 109 -15.46 8.04 -14.44
C ARG A 109 -15.53 7.81 -12.92
N HIS A 110 -14.45 7.27 -12.33
CA HIS A 110 -14.28 7.13 -10.89
C HIS A 110 -13.51 8.32 -10.31
N PHE A 111 -14.06 9.52 -10.47
CA PHE A 111 -13.39 10.80 -10.21
C PHE A 111 -12.94 10.97 -8.75
N VAL A 112 -13.76 10.57 -7.77
CA VAL A 112 -13.39 10.66 -6.35
C VAL A 112 -12.18 9.78 -6.03
N LYS A 113 -12.09 8.58 -6.61
CA LYS A 113 -10.93 7.70 -6.43
C LYS A 113 -9.71 8.23 -7.18
N SER A 114 -9.90 8.68 -8.43
CA SER A 114 -8.86 9.28 -9.26
C SER A 114 -8.19 10.47 -8.55
N LEU A 115 -8.97 11.40 -8.00
CA LEU A 115 -8.47 12.53 -7.21
C LEU A 115 -7.64 12.09 -6.00
N ARG A 116 -8.03 11.01 -5.32
CA ARG A 116 -7.26 10.48 -4.18
C ARG A 116 -5.89 9.95 -4.61
N TYR A 117 -5.81 9.21 -5.71
CA TYR A 117 -4.52 8.70 -6.22
C TYR A 117 -3.65 9.82 -6.79
N TYR A 118 -4.25 10.80 -7.47
CA TYR A 118 -3.54 11.99 -7.95
C TYR A 118 -2.88 12.76 -6.80
N LYS A 119 -3.63 13.02 -5.72
CA LYS A 119 -3.10 13.69 -4.52
C LYS A 119 -1.96 12.91 -3.86
N ARG A 120 -1.96 11.58 -3.96
CA ARG A 120 -0.84 10.74 -3.48
C ARG A 120 0.37 10.85 -4.42
N ALA A 121 0.15 10.84 -5.73
CA ALA A 121 1.21 10.98 -6.73
C ALA A 121 1.99 12.28 -6.52
N ILE A 122 1.31 13.43 -6.42
CA ILE A 122 1.96 14.74 -6.22
C ILE A 122 2.64 14.87 -4.85
N LYS A 123 2.23 14.07 -3.86
CA LYS A 123 2.89 14.03 -2.54
C LYS A 123 4.18 13.21 -2.60
N ALA A 124 4.21 12.17 -3.43
CA ALA A 124 5.39 11.34 -3.64
C ALA A 124 6.42 12.03 -4.55
N ASP A 125 5.95 12.71 -5.59
CA ASP A 125 6.76 13.52 -6.50
C ASP A 125 6.02 14.81 -6.88
N GLU A 126 6.49 15.93 -6.32
CA GLU A 126 5.92 17.26 -6.56
C GLU A 126 6.05 17.70 -8.02
N SER A 127 6.99 17.14 -8.79
CA SER A 127 7.19 17.50 -10.20
C SER A 127 6.05 17.04 -11.12
N LEU A 128 5.21 16.12 -10.64
CA LEU A 128 4.02 15.63 -11.34
C LEU A 128 2.79 16.55 -11.18
N GLU A 129 2.94 17.69 -10.48
CA GLU A 129 1.84 18.63 -10.28
C GLU A 129 1.35 19.23 -11.62
N ASP A 130 0.05 19.14 -11.82
CA ASP A 130 -0.71 19.66 -12.96
C ASP A 130 -2.00 20.29 -12.39
N TRP A 131 -1.96 21.61 -12.24
CA TRP A 131 -3.05 22.39 -11.65
C TRP A 131 -4.36 22.29 -12.44
N ASP A 132 -4.28 22.17 -13.77
CA ASP A 132 -5.46 22.09 -14.63
C ASP A 132 -6.13 20.72 -14.45
N TYR A 133 -5.34 19.64 -14.43
CA TYR A 133 -5.85 18.30 -14.17
C TYR A 133 -6.41 18.18 -12.74
N TYR A 134 -5.72 18.75 -11.75
CA TYR A 134 -6.20 18.76 -10.36
C TYR A 134 -7.56 19.45 -10.22
N LYS A 135 -7.72 20.62 -10.83
CA LYS A 135 -8.97 21.39 -10.81
C LYS A 135 -10.11 20.64 -11.49
N LEU A 136 -9.83 20.01 -12.64
CA LEU A 136 -10.80 19.17 -13.34
C LEU A 136 -11.27 17.99 -12.49
N LEU A 137 -10.32 17.29 -11.84
CA LEU A 137 -10.64 16.19 -10.94
C LEU A 137 -11.46 16.64 -9.73
N LEU A 138 -11.15 17.80 -9.15
CA LEU A 138 -11.94 18.37 -8.07
C LEU A 138 -13.39 18.59 -8.50
N GLU A 139 -13.62 19.32 -9.59
CA GLU A 139 -14.96 19.59 -10.13
C GLU A 139 -15.74 18.30 -10.38
N LYS A 140 -15.14 17.34 -11.11
CA LYS A 140 -15.78 16.06 -11.42
C LYS A 140 -16.02 15.20 -10.18
N SER A 141 -15.11 15.26 -9.20
CA SER A 141 -15.30 14.55 -7.93
C SER A 141 -16.44 15.13 -7.11
N HIS A 142 -16.67 16.45 -7.16
CA HIS A 142 -17.80 17.10 -6.51
C HIS A 142 -19.13 16.67 -7.18
N GLU A 143 -19.20 16.74 -8.52
CA GLU A 143 -20.35 16.23 -9.28
C GLU A 143 -20.65 14.75 -8.96
N GLU A 144 -19.61 13.90 -8.90
CA GLU A 144 -19.79 12.49 -8.56
C GLU A 144 -20.37 12.34 -7.15
N ARG A 145 -19.86 13.11 -6.17
CA ARG A 145 -20.31 13.07 -4.78
C ARG A 145 -21.76 13.49 -4.60
N ASP A 146 -22.24 14.47 -5.36
CA ASP A 146 -23.64 14.92 -5.28
C ASP A 146 -24.62 13.82 -5.71
N SER A 147 -24.17 12.89 -6.54
CA SER A 147 -24.95 11.72 -6.95
C SER A 147 -24.92 10.57 -5.93
N PHE A 148 -24.11 10.66 -4.87
CA PHE A 148 -23.93 9.56 -3.92
C PHE A 148 -25.16 9.35 -3.04
N PRO A 149 -25.58 8.08 -2.81
CA PRO A 149 -26.57 7.81 -1.79
C PRO A 149 -26.02 8.20 -0.41
N LYS A 150 -26.92 8.57 0.51
CA LYS A 150 -26.58 8.98 1.89
C LYS A 150 -25.61 8.03 2.59
N LEU A 151 -25.72 6.72 2.35
CA LEU A 151 -24.78 5.74 2.86
C LEU A 151 -23.34 6.01 2.38
N LYS A 152 -23.16 6.15 1.07
CA LYS A 152 -21.84 6.39 0.45
C LYS A 152 -21.28 7.73 0.95
N LEU A 153 -22.12 8.78 1.03
CA LEU A 153 -21.73 10.08 1.61
C LEU A 153 -21.19 9.97 3.04
N ASN A 154 -21.89 9.25 3.93
CA ASN A 154 -21.44 9.07 5.32
C ASN A 154 -20.11 8.30 5.41
N ILE A 155 -19.91 7.28 4.56
CA ILE A 155 -18.63 6.54 4.50
C ILE A 155 -17.51 7.47 4.05
N TYR A 156 -17.73 8.27 3.00
CA TYR A 156 -16.71 9.23 2.53
C TYR A 156 -16.39 10.31 3.55
N ALA A 157 -17.42 10.85 4.23
CA ALA A 157 -17.21 11.81 5.30
C ALA A 157 -16.35 11.21 6.42
N GLY A 158 -16.64 9.96 6.83
CA GLY A 158 -15.84 9.24 7.81
C GLY A 158 -14.39 9.04 7.36
N ASP A 159 -14.16 8.62 6.12
CA ASP A 159 -12.82 8.44 5.55
C ASP A 159 -12.02 9.76 5.52
N GLU A 160 -12.67 10.87 5.17
CA GLU A 160 -12.04 12.19 5.13
C GLU A 160 -11.69 12.70 6.54
N LEU A 161 -12.60 12.53 7.51
CA LEU A 161 -12.38 12.89 8.90
C LEU A 161 -11.26 12.04 9.54
N PHE A 162 -11.23 10.75 9.23
CA PHE A 162 -10.16 9.86 9.66
C PHE A 162 -8.80 10.32 9.13
N ALA A 163 -8.71 10.66 7.84
CA ALA A 163 -7.49 11.17 7.23
C ALA A 163 -7.01 12.51 7.81
N LYS A 164 -7.93 13.32 8.37
CA LYS A 164 -7.63 14.57 9.08
C LYS A 164 -7.25 14.37 10.55
N GLY A 165 -7.29 13.14 11.07
CA GLY A 165 -7.08 12.85 12.49
C GLY A 165 -8.28 13.17 13.37
N GLU A 166 -9.43 13.54 12.80
CA GLU A 166 -10.66 13.84 13.52
C GLU A 166 -11.43 12.54 13.84
N PHE A 167 -10.79 11.64 14.58
CA PHE A 167 -11.24 10.26 14.74
C PHE A 167 -12.63 10.11 15.37
N GLU A 168 -12.99 10.95 16.37
CA GLU A 168 -14.31 10.90 17.00
C GLU A 168 -15.43 11.21 15.98
N LYS A 169 -15.24 12.24 15.16
CA LYS A 169 -16.20 12.60 14.10
C LYS A 169 -16.22 11.55 12.98
N ALA A 170 -15.09 10.90 12.72
CA ALA A 170 -15.03 9.78 11.80
C ALA A 170 -15.90 8.61 12.29
N VAL A 171 -15.79 8.25 13.57
CA VAL A 171 -16.64 7.26 14.24
C VAL A 171 -18.13 7.64 14.12
N GLU A 172 -18.50 8.89 14.41
CA GLU A 172 -19.88 9.35 14.26
C GLU A 172 -20.40 9.17 12.82
N SER A 173 -19.55 9.46 11.83
CA SER A 173 -19.91 9.35 10.42
C SER A 173 -20.08 7.89 9.99
N TYR A 174 -19.21 6.99 10.47
CA TYR A 174 -19.39 5.56 10.28
C TYR A 174 -20.62 5.02 11.01
N ASP A 175 -20.97 5.54 12.18
CA ASP A 175 -22.20 5.18 12.89
C ASP A 175 -23.46 5.62 12.15
N ARG A 176 -23.46 6.84 11.58
CA ARG A 176 -24.53 7.29 10.68
C ARG A 176 -24.65 6.42 9.44
N ALA A 177 -23.53 5.89 8.93
CA ALA A 177 -23.57 4.92 7.86
C ALA A 177 -24.21 3.60 8.34
N LEU A 178 -23.77 3.06 9.48
CA LEU A 178 -24.23 1.79 10.08
C LEU A 178 -25.68 1.78 10.57
N ALA A 179 -26.31 2.94 10.78
CA ALA A 179 -27.65 3.08 11.35
C ALA A 179 -28.80 2.39 10.55
N ASN A 180 -28.53 1.86 9.36
CA ASN A 180 -29.52 1.09 8.59
C ASN A 180 -28.97 -0.29 8.14
N PRO A 181 -28.80 -1.25 9.08
CA PRO A 181 -28.12 -2.51 8.83
C PRO A 181 -28.73 -3.37 7.72
N SER A 182 -30.06 -3.33 7.59
CA SER A 182 -30.82 -4.13 6.62
C SER A 182 -30.53 -3.77 5.16
N LYS A 183 -29.79 -2.67 4.90
CA LYS A 183 -29.38 -2.26 3.55
C LYS A 183 -27.98 -2.76 3.16
N PHE A 184 -27.25 -3.41 4.06
CA PHE A 184 -25.89 -3.87 3.77
C PHE A 184 -25.87 -5.25 3.14
N LYS A 185 -24.97 -5.40 2.16
CA LYS A 185 -24.38 -6.72 1.86
C LYS A 185 -23.31 -6.98 2.92
N ASP A 186 -23.13 -8.23 3.34
CA ASP A 186 -22.18 -8.61 4.40
C ASP A 186 -20.78 -8.00 4.19
N LYS A 187 -20.27 -8.03 2.96
CA LYS A 187 -18.96 -7.44 2.61
C LYS A 187 -18.86 -5.92 2.86
N ILE A 188 -19.95 -5.17 2.68
CA ILE A 188 -19.96 -3.72 2.95
C ILE A 188 -19.99 -3.47 4.46
N LEU A 189 -20.79 -4.26 5.19
CA LEU A 189 -20.88 -4.18 6.63
C LEU A 189 -19.51 -4.45 7.28
N SER A 190 -18.83 -5.54 6.90
CA SER A 190 -17.50 -5.88 7.44
C SER A 190 -16.48 -4.77 7.18
N LYS A 191 -16.42 -4.22 5.95
CA LYS A 191 -15.50 -3.12 5.63
C LYS A 191 -15.78 -1.86 6.45
N LEU A 192 -17.06 -1.54 6.67
CA LEU A 192 -17.45 -0.37 7.43
C LEU A 192 -17.17 -0.54 8.93
N LEU A 193 -17.39 -1.75 9.47
CA LEU A 193 -17.02 -2.10 10.84
C LEU A 193 -15.50 -2.01 11.04
N ASN A 194 -14.69 -2.49 10.09
CA ASN A 194 -13.23 -2.34 10.15
C ASN A 194 -12.81 -0.86 10.15
N LYS A 195 -13.42 -0.02 9.30
CA LYS A 195 -13.15 1.43 9.27
C LYS A 195 -13.46 2.11 10.61
N LYS A 196 -14.62 1.78 11.20
CA LYS A 196 -14.98 2.26 12.54
C LYS A 196 -14.00 1.76 13.60
N ALA A 197 -13.65 0.48 13.57
CA ALA A 197 -12.71 -0.13 14.51
C ALA A 197 -11.33 0.54 14.43
N SER A 198 -10.80 0.80 13.24
CA SER A 198 -9.54 1.54 13.07
C SER A 198 -9.62 2.94 13.67
N ALA A 199 -10.72 3.67 13.50
CA ALA A 199 -10.91 4.98 14.14
C ALA A 199 -10.95 4.88 15.67
N LEU A 200 -11.59 3.85 16.21
CA LEU A 200 -11.62 3.59 17.66
C LEU A 200 -10.24 3.20 18.22
N VAL A 201 -9.43 2.47 17.46
CA VAL A 201 -8.03 2.16 17.82
C VAL A 201 -7.21 3.45 17.97
N GLN A 202 -7.37 4.41 17.03
CA GLN A 202 -6.69 5.71 17.11
C GLN A 202 -7.14 6.57 18.29
N LEU A 203 -8.33 6.27 18.86
CA LEU A 203 -8.86 6.90 20.06
C LEU A 203 -8.52 6.11 21.34
N GLU A 204 -7.70 5.06 21.25
CA GLU A 204 -7.36 4.13 22.34
C GLU A 204 -8.60 3.44 22.97
N ARG A 205 -9.72 3.40 22.24
CA ARG A 205 -10.96 2.74 22.65
C ARG A 205 -10.96 1.28 22.24
N TYR A 206 -9.94 0.54 22.70
CA TYR A 206 -9.64 -0.82 22.24
C TYR A 206 -10.80 -1.80 22.48
N GLY A 207 -11.54 -1.69 23.58
CA GLY A 207 -12.68 -2.56 23.86
C GLY A 207 -13.87 -2.36 22.89
N ASP A 208 -14.09 -1.13 22.41
CA ASP A 208 -15.12 -0.85 21.40
C ASP A 208 -14.64 -1.25 20.00
N ALA A 209 -13.35 -1.07 19.72
CA ALA A 209 -12.71 -1.49 18.47
C ALA A 209 -12.79 -3.02 18.31
N LEU A 210 -12.44 -3.76 19.37
CA LEU A 210 -12.48 -5.23 19.40
C LEU A 210 -13.88 -5.76 19.03
N LYS A 211 -14.94 -5.23 19.66
CA LYS A 211 -16.33 -5.58 19.34
C LYS A 211 -16.69 -5.31 17.87
N CYS A 212 -16.11 -4.27 17.27
CA CYS A 212 -16.34 -3.97 15.85
C CYS A 212 -15.61 -4.96 14.96
N PHE A 213 -14.36 -5.32 15.27
CA PHE A 213 -13.62 -6.32 14.51
C PHE A 213 -14.24 -7.72 14.62
N GLU A 214 -14.71 -8.14 15.80
CA GLU A 214 -15.42 -9.42 15.99
C GLU A 214 -16.68 -9.51 15.12
N LYS A 215 -17.45 -8.41 15.05
CA LYS A 215 -18.65 -8.33 14.20
C LYS A 215 -18.35 -8.27 12.70
N SER A 216 -17.15 -7.84 12.33
CA SER A 216 -16.74 -7.75 10.93
C SER A 216 -16.52 -9.14 10.32
N GLY A 217 -15.84 -10.02 11.08
CA GLY A 217 -15.69 -11.43 10.73
C GLY A 217 -14.95 -11.70 9.42
N ASN A 218 -14.08 -10.79 8.98
CA ASN A 218 -13.26 -10.96 7.78
C ASN A 218 -11.77 -11.10 8.14
N ASP A 219 -10.97 -11.56 7.18
CA ASP A 219 -9.58 -11.91 7.44
C ASP A 219 -8.74 -10.69 7.91
N PHE A 220 -8.97 -9.52 7.31
CA PHE A 220 -8.39 -8.24 7.75
C PHE A 220 -8.69 -7.90 9.22
N SER A 221 -9.80 -8.37 9.78
CA SER A 221 -10.18 -8.06 11.16
C SER A 221 -9.35 -8.83 12.21
N TYR A 222 -8.65 -9.91 11.85
CA TYR A 222 -7.88 -10.71 12.81
C TYR A 222 -6.66 -9.96 13.34
N PHE A 223 -5.94 -9.22 12.49
CA PHE A 223 -4.87 -8.34 12.94
C PHE A 223 -5.42 -7.31 13.95
N GLY A 224 -6.53 -6.66 13.62
CA GLY A 224 -7.18 -5.68 14.49
C GLY A 224 -7.65 -6.26 15.83
N GLN A 225 -8.16 -7.49 15.83
CA GLN A 225 -8.54 -8.21 17.06
C GLN A 225 -7.32 -8.44 17.96
N GLY A 226 -6.28 -9.10 17.44
CA GLY A 226 -5.10 -9.41 18.25
C GLY A 226 -4.35 -8.17 18.72
N TYR A 227 -4.33 -7.10 17.91
CA TYR A 227 -3.80 -5.80 18.36
C TYR A 227 -4.60 -5.23 19.54
N CYS A 228 -5.94 -5.27 19.49
CA CYS A 228 -6.77 -4.79 20.59
C CYS A 228 -6.68 -5.70 21.82
N GLU A 229 -6.59 -7.01 21.64
CA GLU A 229 -6.40 -7.99 22.71
C GLU A 229 -5.08 -7.73 23.45
N TYR A 230 -3.99 -7.58 22.71
CA TYR A 230 -2.68 -7.21 23.25
C TYR A 230 -2.74 -5.89 24.05
N LYS A 231 -3.35 -4.84 23.49
CA LYS A 231 -3.51 -3.54 24.17
C LYS A 231 -4.38 -3.58 25.42
N LEU A 232 -5.20 -4.61 25.58
CA LEU A 232 -6.09 -4.82 26.72
C LEU A 232 -5.55 -5.87 27.70
N ASP A 233 -4.31 -6.37 27.51
CA ASP A 233 -3.73 -7.48 28.26
C ASP A 233 -4.61 -8.75 28.25
N LEU A 234 -5.29 -8.99 27.12
CA LEU A 234 -6.09 -10.19 26.89
C LEU A 234 -5.29 -11.24 26.12
N PRO A 235 -5.64 -12.54 26.24
CA PRO A 235 -5.04 -13.58 25.42
C PRO A 235 -5.26 -13.30 23.93
N VAL A 236 -4.17 -13.23 23.17
CA VAL A 236 -4.23 -12.98 21.73
C VAL A 236 -4.65 -14.24 20.98
N ASN A 237 -5.67 -14.10 20.14
CA ASN A 237 -6.27 -15.17 19.34
C ASN A 237 -5.25 -15.82 18.38
N ASP A 238 -5.33 -17.15 18.22
CA ASP A 238 -4.48 -17.93 17.29
C ASP A 238 -4.52 -17.39 15.85
N ARG A 239 -5.66 -16.82 15.41
CA ARG A 239 -5.77 -16.22 14.06
C ARG A 239 -4.89 -14.99 13.86
N PHE A 240 -4.53 -14.29 14.93
CA PHE A 240 -3.55 -13.21 14.87
C PHE A 240 -2.13 -13.72 14.58
N ARG A 241 -1.83 -15.00 14.84
CA ARG A 241 -0.46 -15.52 14.69
C ARG A 241 -0.09 -15.89 13.26
N GLY A 242 -1.05 -16.37 12.48
CA GLY A 242 -0.79 -16.94 11.14
C GLY A 242 -1.33 -16.15 9.95
N TYR A 243 -1.84 -14.94 10.16
CA TYR A 243 -2.44 -14.16 9.07
C TYR A 243 -1.41 -13.21 8.44
N LEU A 244 -1.02 -13.49 7.19
CA LEU A 244 -0.01 -12.73 6.45
C LEU A 244 -0.60 -11.81 5.37
N ASP A 245 -1.89 -11.89 5.04
CA ASP A 245 -2.48 -11.06 3.96
C ASP A 245 -2.91 -9.67 4.46
N ILE A 246 -1.96 -8.90 4.99
CA ILE A 246 -2.14 -7.52 5.47
C ILE A 246 -0.99 -6.62 5.01
N ASP A 247 -1.18 -5.30 5.15
CA ASP A 247 -0.13 -4.32 4.86
C ASP A 247 1.16 -4.64 5.65
N LYS A 248 2.32 -4.50 5.00
CA LYS A 248 3.63 -4.87 5.55
C LYS A 248 3.94 -4.17 6.87
N LYS A 249 3.44 -2.94 7.07
CA LYS A 249 3.58 -2.22 8.35
C LYS A 249 2.83 -2.93 9.48
N PHE A 250 1.66 -3.50 9.18
CA PHE A 250 0.92 -4.31 10.14
C PHE A 250 1.58 -5.68 10.35
N GLN A 251 2.17 -6.30 9.33
CA GLN A 251 2.95 -7.53 9.49
C GLN A 251 4.14 -7.31 10.44
N LEU A 252 4.90 -6.22 10.29
CA LEU A 252 5.99 -5.93 11.23
C LEU A 252 5.46 -5.69 12.65
N GLN A 253 4.38 -4.94 12.78
CA GLN A 253 3.75 -4.71 14.08
C GLN A 253 3.26 -6.03 14.72
N GLN A 254 2.74 -6.95 13.92
CA GLN A 254 2.34 -8.29 14.33
C GLN A 254 3.55 -9.08 14.83
N ALA A 255 4.66 -9.09 14.09
CA ALA A 255 5.90 -9.75 14.50
C ALA A 255 6.41 -9.21 15.84
N ILE A 256 6.48 -7.87 16.01
CA ILE A 256 6.88 -7.24 17.27
C ILE A 256 6.01 -7.72 18.44
N ILE A 257 4.68 -7.68 18.27
CA ILE A 257 3.74 -8.13 19.32
C ILE A 257 3.93 -9.61 19.65
N LEU A 258 4.11 -10.46 18.63
CA LEU A 258 4.32 -11.90 18.83
C LEU A 258 5.63 -12.16 19.58
N ASN A 259 6.71 -11.47 19.23
CA ASN A 259 7.98 -11.57 19.94
C ASN A 259 7.86 -11.16 21.42
N GLU A 260 7.18 -10.06 21.71
CA GLU A 260 6.94 -9.59 23.09
C GLU A 260 6.11 -10.59 23.91
N LEU A 261 5.16 -11.28 23.28
CA LEU A 261 4.33 -12.32 23.90
C LEU A 261 5.04 -13.69 24.00
N GLY A 262 6.25 -13.82 23.45
CA GLY A 262 7.05 -15.05 23.48
C GLY A 262 6.80 -16.02 22.33
N PHE A 263 5.99 -15.66 21.35
CA PHE A 263 5.74 -16.42 20.10
C PHE A 263 6.86 -16.15 19.09
N ARG A 264 8.08 -16.59 19.43
CA ARG A 264 9.31 -16.28 18.67
C ARG A 264 9.34 -16.93 17.29
N ASP A 265 8.85 -18.16 17.16
CA ASP A 265 8.87 -18.89 15.90
C ASP A 265 7.94 -18.21 14.88
N GLU A 266 6.71 -17.86 15.30
CA GLU A 266 5.75 -17.15 14.44
C GLU A 266 6.23 -15.72 14.12
N SER A 267 6.85 -15.04 15.08
CA SER A 267 7.46 -13.73 14.80
C SER A 267 8.57 -13.82 13.77
N LYS A 268 9.41 -14.85 13.83
CA LYS A 268 10.50 -15.06 12.88
C LYS A 268 9.96 -15.39 11.50
N GLU A 269 8.95 -16.25 11.39
CA GLU A 269 8.30 -16.59 10.12
C GLU A 269 7.77 -15.34 9.39
N ILE A 270 7.16 -14.40 10.12
CA ILE A 270 6.70 -13.13 9.55
C ILE A 270 7.89 -12.27 9.08
N CYS A 271 8.99 -12.27 9.84
CA CYS A 271 10.17 -11.49 9.47
C CYS A 271 10.86 -12.05 8.23
N ASP A 272 11.05 -13.37 8.17
CA ASP A 272 11.58 -14.06 7.00
C ASP A 272 10.71 -13.77 5.78
N TYR A 273 9.37 -13.86 5.92
CA TYR A 273 8.43 -13.49 4.86
C TYR A 273 8.58 -12.02 4.43
N LEU A 274 8.69 -11.09 5.37
CA LEU A 274 8.89 -9.67 5.09
C LEU A 274 10.21 -9.44 4.36
N SER A 275 11.31 -10.08 4.79
CA SER A 275 12.62 -9.94 4.18
C SER A 275 12.66 -10.48 2.75
N GLU A 276 11.95 -11.56 2.48
CA GLU A 276 11.80 -12.11 1.12
C GLU A 276 10.91 -11.25 0.21
N ASN A 277 10.02 -10.42 0.76
CA ASN A 277 8.98 -9.69 -0.01
C ASN A 277 9.09 -8.15 0.11
N HIS A 278 10.02 -7.63 0.90
CA HIS A 278 10.23 -6.20 1.12
C HIS A 278 11.56 -5.75 0.51
N PHE A 279 11.44 -5.08 -0.62
CA PHE A 279 12.59 -4.71 -1.45
C PHE A 279 12.97 -3.24 -1.28
N LYS A 280 12.24 -2.45 -0.47
CA LYS A 280 12.53 -1.02 -0.30
C LYS A 280 13.41 -0.81 0.92
N ARG A 281 14.51 -0.08 0.77
CA ARG A 281 15.32 0.36 1.91
C ARG A 281 14.67 1.58 2.56
N ASP A 282 13.79 1.32 3.51
CA ASP A 282 13.04 2.33 4.25
C ASP A 282 13.05 2.05 5.76
N GLU A 283 12.29 2.82 6.53
CA GLU A 283 12.14 2.62 7.98
C GLU A 283 11.69 1.20 8.32
N LEU A 284 10.85 0.58 7.48
CA LEU A 284 10.38 -0.79 7.67
C LEU A 284 11.54 -1.78 7.55
N TYR A 285 12.41 -1.62 6.54
CA TYR A 285 13.60 -2.46 6.38
C TYR A 285 14.54 -2.37 7.59
N PHE A 286 14.80 -1.17 8.10
CA PHE A 286 15.69 -1.01 9.25
C PHE A 286 15.09 -1.63 10.52
N ALA A 287 13.79 -1.43 10.76
CA ALA A 287 13.10 -2.02 11.90
C ALA A 287 13.06 -3.56 11.81
N LEU A 288 12.89 -4.11 10.61
CA LEU A 288 12.95 -5.55 10.36
C LEU A 288 14.33 -6.12 10.70
N LYS A 289 15.39 -5.46 10.25
CA LYS A 289 16.78 -5.87 10.52
C LYS A 289 17.11 -5.85 12.01
N GLU A 290 16.66 -4.82 12.74
CA GLU A 290 16.82 -4.77 14.20
C GLU A 290 16.14 -5.95 14.90
N LEU A 291 14.98 -6.39 14.38
CA LEU A 291 14.27 -7.56 14.90
C LEU A 291 15.01 -8.87 14.55
N GLU A 292 15.57 -8.98 13.35
CA GLU A 292 16.33 -10.15 12.91
C GLU A 292 17.63 -10.33 13.70
N ASP A 293 18.34 -9.24 13.98
CA ASP A 293 19.54 -9.24 14.84
C ASP A 293 19.23 -9.72 16.26
N PHE A 294 17.98 -9.61 16.73
CA PHE A 294 17.54 -10.17 18.01
C PHE A 294 17.33 -11.70 17.96
N PHE A 295 17.05 -12.27 16.78
CA PHE A 295 16.85 -13.72 16.61
C PHE A 295 18.15 -14.50 16.41
N ASN A 296 19.24 -13.83 16.05
CA ASN A 296 20.56 -14.42 15.76
C ASN A 296 21.51 -14.36 16.97
#